data_AF-A0A519SS25-F1
#
_entry.id   AF-A0A519SS25-F1
#
_cell.length_a   1.000
_cell.length_b   1.000
_cell.length_c   1.000
_cell.angle_alpha   90.00
_cell.angle_beta   90.00
_cell.angle_gamma   90.00
#
_symmetry.space_group_name_H-M   'P 1'
#
loop_
_entity.id
_entity.type
_entity.pdbx_description
1 polymer ?
#
loop_
_entity_poly.entity_id
_entity_poly.type
_entity_poly.pdbx_seq_one_letter_code
_entity_poly.pdbx_strand_id
1 'polypeptide(L)'
;MLLAILFKAKKSWLFNASVPTTSTKLGSSRISPTPTLQLSQPYMPHPFPRLALLGLATLLPAFAATAQVTRQADGITLRLPQTYDQAPRTVRLQVVGNKIIHVQASPLDTLSTVKSLMVVPQKAPPKWQYKEKKGVGYLSTDALTAAITLATGAVSFEDAAGHPVLQERAGGGKTFVPTVADGQPFYQIKQVFQSPTDEGLYGLGQHQNGTMNYRGQQVELAQNNTDVAVPFLVSSKQYGILWDNYSITKVGDTRDYEPLSTLKLYAKTGEPGWLTATYVSKKNPNEVIAARPESVINYEYIEDQKNFPVGLKL
;
A
#
# COMPACT_ATOMS: atom_id res chain seq x y z
N MET A 1 19.14 6.33 18.43
CA MET A 1 20.12 6.53 17.33
C MET A 1 19.41 6.27 16.01
N LEU A 2 19.26 7.25 15.10
CA LEU A 2 18.31 7.12 13.98
C LEU A 2 18.91 6.42 12.74
N LEU A 3 18.43 5.22 12.43
CA LEU A 3 18.57 4.59 11.11
C LEU A 3 17.61 5.28 10.13
N ALA A 4 18.07 5.79 8.98
CA ALA A 4 17.17 6.33 7.96
C ALA A 4 17.05 5.37 6.77
N ILE A 5 15.84 4.90 6.48
CA ILE A 5 15.58 4.07 5.31
C ILE A 5 14.82 4.90 4.27
N LEU A 6 15.46 5.11 3.13
CA LEU A 6 14.87 5.84 2.02
C LEU A 6 14.10 4.85 1.14
N PHE A 7 12.83 5.15 0.83
CA PHE A 7 12.04 4.38 -0.14
C PHE A 7 11.63 5.26 -1.29
N LYS A 8 12.06 4.92 -2.51
CA LYS A 8 11.77 5.75 -3.68
C LYS A 8 10.74 5.14 -4.62
N ALA A 9 9.69 5.92 -4.90
CA ALA A 9 8.64 5.61 -5.87
C ALA A 9 8.76 6.45 -7.14
N LYS A 10 8.13 5.99 -8.24
CA LYS A 10 8.19 6.64 -9.56
C LYS A 10 7.31 7.90 -9.62
N LYS A 11 7.96 9.08 -9.67
CA LYS A 11 7.54 10.32 -10.36
C LYS A 11 6.13 10.85 -10.05
N SER A 12 6.02 11.97 -9.33
CA SER A 12 4.74 12.66 -9.10
C SER A 12 4.87 14.19 -9.04
N TRP A 13 3.92 14.84 -9.71
CA TRP A 13 3.44 16.24 -9.75
C TRP A 13 2.07 16.10 -10.48
N LEU A 14 0.98 16.85 -10.27
CA LEU A 14 0.74 18.07 -9.46
C LEU A 14 -0.74 18.10 -8.95
N PHE A 15 -1.23 19.27 -8.56
CA PHE A 15 -2.66 19.62 -8.44
C PHE A 15 -3.37 19.49 -9.82
N ASN A 16 -4.70 19.27 -9.96
CA ASN A 16 -5.82 19.74 -9.12
C ASN A 16 -7.11 18.89 -9.30
N ALA A 17 -8.03 18.98 -8.33
CA ALA A 17 -9.48 18.70 -8.40
C ALA A 17 -9.98 17.44 -9.15
N SER A 18 -10.25 16.36 -8.42
CA SER A 18 -11.04 15.23 -8.89
C SER A 18 -12.54 15.55 -8.94
N VAL A 19 -13.08 15.82 -10.13
CA VAL A 19 -14.54 15.82 -10.36
C VAL A 19 -15.05 14.37 -10.27
N PRO A 20 -16.11 14.05 -9.48
CA PRO A 20 -16.64 12.70 -9.41
C PRO A 20 -17.28 12.27 -10.74
N THR A 21 -16.87 11.12 -11.27
CA THR A 21 -17.53 10.48 -12.41
C THR A 21 -18.93 10.00 -12.02
N THR A 22 -19.96 10.57 -12.64
CA THR A 22 -21.35 10.14 -12.45
C THR A 22 -21.56 8.72 -12.97
N SER A 23 -22.00 7.82 -12.09
CA SER A 23 -22.43 6.47 -12.47
C SER A 23 -23.87 6.50 -13.01
N THR A 24 -24.02 6.37 -14.33
CA THR A 24 -25.35 6.18 -14.94
C THR A 24 -25.75 4.71 -14.86
N LYS A 25 -26.92 4.41 -14.31
CA LYS A 25 -27.42 3.04 -14.08
C LYS A 25 -28.62 2.71 -14.98
N LEU A 26 -28.74 1.42 -15.29
CA LEU A 26 -29.89 0.67 -15.85
C LEU A 26 -30.25 0.82 -17.35
N GLY A 27 -30.16 -0.31 -18.04
CA GLY A 27 -31.10 -0.79 -19.05
C GLY A 27 -31.36 -2.28 -18.80
N SER A 28 -32.61 -2.74 -18.85
CA SER A 28 -33.02 -4.08 -18.39
C SER A 28 -33.50 -4.99 -19.52
N SER A 29 -33.25 -6.30 -19.42
CA SER A 29 -34.06 -7.33 -20.12
C SER A 29 -34.01 -8.72 -19.45
N ARG A 30 -35.14 -9.41 -19.60
CA ARG A 30 -35.63 -10.64 -18.92
C ARG A 30 -34.86 -11.91 -19.36
N ILE A 31 -34.46 -12.79 -18.43
CA ILE A 31 -35.17 -14.04 -18.00
C ILE A 31 -35.49 -15.04 -19.13
N SER A 32 -34.87 -16.23 -19.09
CA SER A 32 -35.52 -17.57 -19.13
C SER A 32 -34.50 -18.71 -18.89
N PRO A 33 -34.91 -19.92 -18.44
CA PRO A 33 -34.04 -20.84 -17.69
C PRO A 33 -33.58 -22.11 -18.44
N THR A 34 -32.51 -22.73 -17.94
CA THR A 34 -32.04 -24.07 -18.34
C THR A 34 -32.30 -25.08 -17.22
N PRO A 35 -32.90 -26.27 -17.48
CA PRO A 35 -33.29 -27.22 -16.44
C PRO A 35 -32.14 -28.13 -15.98
N THR A 36 -32.31 -28.71 -14.79
CA THR A 36 -31.42 -29.72 -14.19
C THR A 36 -32.08 -31.09 -14.21
N LEU A 37 -31.40 -32.11 -14.74
CA LEU A 37 -31.68 -33.54 -14.49
C LEU A 37 -30.32 -34.25 -14.36
N GLN A 38 -29.91 -34.69 -13.16
CA GLN A 38 -30.27 -35.91 -12.41
C GLN A 38 -29.42 -37.14 -12.78
N LEU A 39 -28.90 -37.81 -11.75
CA LEU A 39 -27.94 -38.91 -11.84
C LEU A 39 -28.58 -40.24 -12.28
N SER A 40 -27.84 -41.05 -13.01
CA SER A 40 -27.95 -42.51 -12.96
C SER A 40 -26.61 -43.22 -13.22
N GLN A 41 -26.37 -44.25 -12.43
CA GLN A 41 -25.34 -45.29 -12.53
C GLN A 41 -25.94 -46.56 -11.89
N PRO A 42 -25.39 -47.77 -12.08
CA PRO A 42 -24.31 -48.15 -13.00
C PRO A 42 -24.68 -49.34 -13.90
N TYR A 43 -23.83 -49.66 -14.89
CA TYR A 43 -23.72 -51.03 -15.41
C TYR A 43 -22.26 -51.36 -15.76
N MET A 44 -21.78 -52.48 -15.23
CA MET A 44 -20.52 -53.16 -15.56
C MET A 44 -20.92 -54.55 -16.05
N PRO A 45 -20.25 -55.13 -17.06
CA PRO A 45 -19.18 -56.05 -16.68
C PRO A 45 -17.98 -56.22 -17.65
N HIS A 46 -16.84 -56.54 -17.01
CA HIS A 46 -15.74 -57.40 -17.44
C HIS A 46 -14.69 -56.92 -18.48
N PRO A 47 -13.45 -57.45 -18.40
CA PRO A 47 -12.26 -56.73 -18.86
C PRO A 47 -11.58 -57.32 -20.10
N PHE A 48 -10.95 -56.46 -20.88
CA PHE A 48 -9.94 -56.84 -21.89
C PHE A 48 -8.53 -56.42 -21.42
N PRO A 49 -7.48 -57.24 -21.64
CA PRO A 49 -6.14 -56.93 -21.18
C PRO A 49 -5.51 -55.83 -22.03
N ARG A 50 -5.09 -54.73 -21.40
CA ARG A 50 -4.26 -53.69 -22.04
C ARG A 50 -2.78 -53.95 -21.72
N LEU A 51 -1.97 -54.14 -22.76
CA LEU A 51 -0.51 -54.05 -22.62
C LEU A 51 -0.15 -52.62 -22.20
N ALA A 52 0.56 -52.47 -21.07
CA ALA A 52 1.06 -51.19 -20.62
C ALA A 52 2.43 -50.89 -21.25
N LEU A 53 2.50 -49.92 -22.16
CA LEU A 53 3.77 -49.31 -22.54
C LEU A 53 4.26 -48.44 -21.37
N LEU A 54 5.34 -48.85 -20.71
CA LEU A 54 6.06 -48.02 -19.75
C LEU A 54 6.86 -46.92 -20.47
N GLY A 55 6.22 -45.77 -20.68
CA GLY A 55 6.89 -44.55 -21.10
C GLY A 55 7.76 -44.01 -19.97
N LEU A 56 9.09 -44.01 -20.15
CA LEU A 56 10.03 -43.48 -19.18
C LEU A 56 9.98 -41.93 -19.20
N ALA A 57 9.13 -41.34 -18.37
CA ALA A 57 9.05 -39.89 -18.21
C ALA A 57 10.30 -39.36 -17.47
N THR A 58 11.26 -38.80 -18.21
CA THR A 58 12.41 -38.13 -17.62
C THR A 58 12.00 -36.81 -16.98
N LEU A 59 11.77 -36.86 -15.66
CA LEU A 59 11.62 -35.68 -14.81
C LEU A 59 12.91 -34.84 -14.83
N LEU A 60 12.99 -33.89 -15.75
CA LEU A 60 13.95 -32.80 -15.68
C LEU A 60 13.66 -32.01 -14.39
N PRO A 61 14.64 -31.84 -13.47
CA PRO A 61 14.43 -31.04 -12.28
C PRO A 61 14.16 -29.59 -12.70
N ALA A 62 13.00 -29.08 -12.32
CA ALA A 62 12.69 -27.66 -12.47
C ALA A 62 13.61 -26.85 -11.56
N PHE A 63 14.70 -26.33 -12.12
CA PHE A 63 15.55 -25.36 -11.43
C PHE A 63 14.71 -24.13 -11.12
N ALA A 64 14.34 -23.97 -9.84
CA ALA A 64 13.69 -22.76 -9.37
C ALA A 64 14.57 -21.56 -9.73
N ALA A 65 14.03 -20.61 -10.49
CA ALA A 65 14.77 -19.45 -10.95
C ALA A 65 15.30 -18.67 -9.74
N THR A 66 16.62 -18.64 -9.57
CA THR A 66 17.29 -17.93 -8.49
C THR A 66 17.39 -16.45 -8.81
N ALA A 67 17.36 -15.59 -7.78
CA ALA A 67 17.58 -14.18 -7.98
C ALA A 67 19.02 -13.90 -8.46
N GLN A 68 19.13 -12.99 -9.43
CA GLN A 68 20.43 -12.55 -9.95
C GLN A 68 20.88 -11.33 -9.17
N VAL A 69 22.02 -11.44 -8.47
CA VAL A 69 22.59 -10.35 -7.68
C VAL A 69 23.74 -9.69 -8.44
N THR A 70 23.65 -8.37 -8.63
CA THR A 70 24.70 -7.54 -9.22
C THR A 70 25.24 -6.59 -8.15
N ARG A 71 26.53 -6.68 -7.84
CA ARG A 71 27.23 -5.70 -6.99
C ARG A 71 27.48 -4.41 -7.77
N GLN A 72 27.35 -3.29 -7.09
CA GLN A 72 27.66 -1.94 -7.57
C GLN A 72 28.71 -1.32 -6.64
N ALA A 73 29.20 -0.10 -6.91
CA ALA A 73 30.14 0.58 -6.01
C ALA A 73 29.52 0.96 -4.66
N ASP A 74 28.20 1.18 -4.65
CA ASP A 74 27.41 1.70 -3.54
C ASP A 74 26.35 0.71 -3.04
N GLY A 75 26.45 -0.57 -3.36
CA GLY A 75 25.56 -1.61 -2.82
C GLY A 75 25.27 -2.74 -3.81
N ILE A 76 24.02 -3.22 -3.80
CA ILE A 76 23.58 -4.37 -4.62
C ILE A 76 22.24 -4.09 -5.31
N THR A 77 22.08 -4.63 -6.51
CA THR A 77 20.79 -4.75 -7.20
C THR A 77 20.47 -6.23 -7.41
N LEU A 78 19.25 -6.63 -7.09
CA LEU A 78 18.71 -7.98 -7.28
C LEU A 78 17.63 -7.94 -8.35
N ARG A 79 17.70 -8.85 -9.32
CA ARG A 79 16.53 -9.26 -10.10
C ARG A 79 15.95 -10.51 -9.49
N LEU A 80 14.67 -10.44 -9.14
CA LEU A 80 13.92 -11.50 -8.49
C LEU A 80 13.21 -12.35 -9.56
N PRO A 81 12.99 -13.65 -9.32
CA PRO A 81 12.04 -14.43 -10.09
C PRO A 81 10.64 -13.79 -9.96
N GLN A 82 9.93 -13.60 -11.07
CA GLN A 82 8.57 -13.03 -11.03
C GLN A 82 7.61 -14.07 -10.44
N THR A 83 7.10 -13.81 -9.24
CA THR A 83 6.17 -14.70 -8.52
C THR A 83 4.71 -14.41 -8.82
N TYR A 84 4.36 -13.13 -9.02
CA TYR A 84 3.04 -12.64 -9.45
C TYR A 84 3.17 -11.18 -9.92
N ASP A 85 2.20 -10.67 -10.68
CA ASP A 85 2.33 -9.39 -11.40
C ASP A 85 2.45 -8.13 -10.52
N GLN A 86 1.99 -8.21 -9.27
CA GLN A 86 2.08 -7.12 -8.29
C GLN A 86 3.35 -7.20 -7.40
N ALA A 87 4.19 -8.22 -7.60
CA ALA A 87 5.41 -8.43 -6.83
C ALA A 87 6.55 -7.51 -7.31
N PRO A 88 7.57 -7.26 -6.47
CA PRO A 88 8.82 -6.66 -6.95
C PRO A 88 9.55 -7.63 -7.89
N ARG A 89 10.05 -7.11 -9.01
CA ARG A 89 10.93 -7.81 -9.94
C ARG A 89 12.39 -7.33 -9.87
N THR A 90 12.59 -6.06 -9.51
CA THR A 90 13.93 -5.51 -9.21
C THR A 90 13.93 -4.83 -7.86
N VAL A 91 14.93 -5.12 -7.02
CA VAL A 91 15.17 -4.45 -5.73
C VAL A 91 16.62 -4.03 -5.64
N ARG A 92 16.92 -2.82 -5.16
CA ARG A 92 18.28 -2.33 -4.89
C ARG A 92 18.40 -1.89 -3.44
N LEU A 93 19.48 -2.31 -2.81
CA LEU A 93 19.95 -1.80 -1.53
C LEU A 93 21.20 -0.96 -1.80
N GLN A 94 21.08 0.35 -1.61
CA GLN A 94 22.18 1.30 -1.79
C GLN A 94 22.64 1.81 -0.41
N VAL A 95 23.93 1.67 -0.11
CA VAL A 95 24.58 2.26 1.07
C VAL A 95 24.74 3.76 0.83
N VAL A 96 24.06 4.55 1.65
CA VAL A 96 24.19 6.02 1.65
C VAL A 96 25.13 6.48 2.78
N GLY A 97 25.13 5.76 3.90
CA GLY A 97 26.02 6.00 5.03
C GLY A 97 25.98 4.84 6.02
N ASN A 98 26.80 4.88 7.08
CA ASN A 98 26.92 3.77 8.03
C ASN A 98 25.58 3.39 8.71
N LYS A 99 24.60 4.30 8.74
CA LYS A 99 23.26 4.09 9.32
C LYS A 99 22.13 4.48 8.35
N ILE A 100 22.39 4.46 7.04
CA ILE A 100 21.44 4.89 6.01
C ILE A 100 21.52 3.96 4.80
N ILE A 101 20.41 3.26 4.52
CA ILE A 101 20.24 2.41 3.35
C ILE A 101 19.05 2.93 2.54
N HIS A 102 19.28 3.12 1.25
CA HIS A 102 18.23 3.43 0.29
C HIS A 102 17.73 2.14 -0.35
N VAL A 103 16.44 1.86 -0.17
CA VAL A 103 15.72 0.74 -0.75
C VAL A 103 14.93 1.23 -1.95
N GLN A 104 15.25 0.71 -3.13
CA GLN A 104 14.45 0.94 -4.33
C GLN A 104 13.82 -0.39 -4.75
N ALA A 105 12.55 -0.38 -5.14
CA ALA A 105 11.86 -1.56 -5.64
C ALA A 105 10.97 -1.20 -6.84
N SER A 106 10.83 -2.14 -7.77
CA SER A 106 10.07 -1.98 -9.00
C SER A 106 9.47 -3.33 -9.43
N PRO A 107 8.26 -3.35 -10.01
CA PRO A 107 7.69 -4.56 -10.63
C PRO A 107 8.30 -4.83 -12.02
N LEU A 108 9.20 -3.96 -12.50
CA LEU A 108 9.90 -4.07 -13.78
C LEU A 108 11.33 -4.57 -13.58
N ASP A 109 11.96 -4.98 -14.68
CA ASP A 109 13.41 -5.30 -14.81
C ASP A 109 14.36 -4.11 -14.55
N THR A 110 13.80 -2.91 -14.34
CA THR A 110 14.52 -1.64 -14.18
C THR A 110 13.97 -0.82 -13.02
N LEU A 111 14.83 0.04 -12.46
CA LEU A 111 14.49 0.99 -11.40
C LEU A 111 14.31 2.40 -11.97
N SER A 112 13.59 3.26 -11.25
CA SER A 112 13.41 4.66 -11.67
C SER A 112 14.73 5.45 -11.60
N THR A 113 15.06 6.14 -12.69
CA THR A 113 16.21 7.05 -12.81
C THR A 113 15.89 8.50 -12.45
N VAL A 114 14.63 8.79 -12.07
CA VAL A 114 14.18 10.13 -11.68
C VAL A 114 14.97 10.59 -10.45
N LYS A 115 15.57 11.79 -10.51
CA LYS A 115 16.30 12.39 -9.37
C LYS A 115 15.35 12.70 -8.21
N SER A 116 15.87 12.76 -6.98
CA SER A 116 15.03 13.08 -5.82
C SER A 116 14.84 14.57 -5.69
N LEU A 117 13.69 14.99 -5.19
CA LEU A 117 13.43 16.36 -4.75
C LEU A 117 13.80 16.56 -3.27
N MET A 118 13.80 15.48 -2.47
CA MET A 118 14.12 15.51 -1.03
C MET A 118 15.60 15.22 -0.76
N VAL A 119 16.21 14.31 -1.55
CA VAL A 119 17.53 13.75 -1.25
C VAL A 119 18.60 14.47 -2.04
N VAL A 120 19.41 15.24 -1.31
CA VAL A 120 20.59 15.96 -1.81
C VAL A 120 21.68 14.99 -2.30
N PRO A 121 22.66 15.46 -3.12
CA PRO A 121 23.82 14.67 -3.50
C PRO A 121 24.56 14.11 -2.27
N GLN A 122 24.92 12.83 -2.34
CA GLN A 122 25.59 12.12 -1.26
C GLN A 122 27.11 12.06 -1.52
N LYS A 123 27.90 11.92 -0.46
CA LYS A 123 29.35 11.64 -0.56
C LYS A 123 29.55 10.19 -1.01
N ALA A 124 30.79 9.81 -1.27
CA ALA A 124 31.14 8.40 -1.51
C ALA A 124 30.65 7.52 -0.33
N PRO A 125 30.15 6.30 -0.61
CA PRO A 125 29.66 5.41 0.43
C PRO A 125 30.81 5.03 1.39
N PRO A 126 30.50 4.75 2.66
CA PRO A 126 31.47 4.16 3.59
C PRO A 126 31.89 2.76 3.13
N LYS A 127 32.83 2.14 3.84
CA LYS A 127 33.16 0.72 3.63
C LYS A 127 31.91 -0.12 3.93
N TRP A 128 31.65 -1.08 3.04
CA TRP A 128 30.57 -2.05 3.19
C TRP A 128 30.99 -3.40 2.63
N GLN A 129 30.32 -4.46 3.07
CA GLN A 129 30.52 -5.82 2.58
C GLN A 129 29.18 -6.43 2.15
N TYR A 130 29.23 -7.41 1.25
CA TYR A 130 28.07 -8.25 0.94
C TYR A 130 28.46 -9.73 0.96
N LYS A 131 27.60 -10.57 1.57
CA LYS A 131 27.75 -12.02 1.71
C LYS A 131 26.39 -12.69 1.53
N GLU A 132 26.39 -13.91 0.99
CA GLU A 132 25.17 -14.72 0.85
C GLU A 132 25.24 -15.95 1.77
N LYS A 133 24.12 -16.30 2.39
CA LYS A 133 24.00 -17.48 3.25
C LYS A 133 22.56 -17.96 3.26
N LYS A 134 22.34 -19.25 2.95
CA LYS A 134 21.02 -19.93 3.02
C LYS A 134 19.87 -19.17 2.33
N GLY A 135 20.10 -18.64 1.12
CA GLY A 135 19.06 -17.94 0.34
C GLY A 135 18.77 -16.50 0.81
N VAL A 136 19.62 -15.94 1.67
CA VAL A 136 19.57 -14.54 2.12
C VAL A 136 20.89 -13.85 1.77
N GLY A 137 20.80 -12.66 1.20
CA GLY A 137 21.92 -11.74 0.98
C GLY A 137 22.03 -10.75 2.14
N TYR A 138 23.23 -10.52 2.64
CA TYR A 138 23.52 -9.64 3.78
C TYR A 138 24.46 -8.54 3.33
N LEU A 139 23.99 -7.29 3.34
CA LEU A 139 24.77 -6.09 3.04
C LEU A 139 25.03 -5.34 4.36
N SER A 140 26.30 -5.23 4.76
CA SER A 140 26.68 -4.69 6.08
C SER A 140 27.63 -3.50 5.97
N THR A 141 27.44 -2.52 6.84
CA THR A 141 28.36 -1.42 7.17
C THR A 141 28.93 -1.63 8.59
N ASP A 142 29.69 -0.66 9.11
CA ASP A 142 30.19 -0.70 10.50
C ASP A 142 29.09 -0.60 11.57
N ALA A 143 27.86 -0.17 11.22
CA ALA A 143 26.80 0.14 12.20
C ALA A 143 25.43 -0.47 11.89
N LEU A 144 25.28 -1.18 10.77
CA LEU A 144 24.00 -1.69 10.28
C LEU A 144 24.21 -2.88 9.33
N THR A 145 23.36 -3.89 9.43
CA THR A 145 23.19 -4.91 8.37
C THR A 145 21.79 -4.84 7.79
N ALA A 146 21.69 -4.79 6.45
CA ALA A 146 20.46 -5.00 5.71
C ALA A 146 20.48 -6.41 5.09
N ALA A 147 19.57 -7.26 5.52
CA ALA A 147 19.38 -8.60 4.98
C ALA A 147 18.23 -8.60 3.96
N ILE A 148 18.40 -9.30 2.83
CA ILE A 148 17.38 -9.42 1.78
C ILE A 148 17.18 -10.88 1.38
N THR A 149 15.94 -11.32 1.42
CA THR A 149 15.56 -12.70 1.04
C THR A 149 15.59 -12.84 -0.48
N LEU A 150 16.46 -13.71 -1.02
CA LEU A 150 16.69 -13.83 -2.47
C LEU A 150 15.45 -14.36 -3.22
N ALA A 151 14.53 -15.04 -2.55
CA ALA A 151 13.29 -15.55 -3.17
C ALA A 151 12.17 -14.50 -3.29
N THR A 152 12.16 -13.44 -2.46
CA THR A 152 11.01 -12.52 -2.34
C THR A 152 11.35 -11.04 -2.38
N GLY A 153 12.64 -10.68 -2.21
CA GLY A 153 13.06 -9.28 -2.05
C GLY A 153 12.64 -8.62 -0.74
N ALA A 154 12.12 -9.39 0.23
CA ALA A 154 11.79 -8.88 1.55
C ALA A 154 13.08 -8.47 2.29
N VAL A 155 13.09 -7.27 2.86
CA VAL A 155 14.25 -6.68 3.56
C VAL A 155 14.03 -6.67 5.08
N SER A 156 15.08 -6.93 5.84
CA SER A 156 15.16 -6.64 7.27
C SER A 156 16.45 -5.91 7.61
N PHE A 157 16.45 -5.21 8.73
CA PHE A 157 17.53 -4.37 9.21
C PHE A 157 17.89 -4.76 10.64
N GLU A 158 19.18 -4.95 10.88
CA GLU A 158 19.77 -5.32 12.16
C GLU A 158 20.85 -4.30 12.55
N ASP A 159 20.99 -4.01 13.83
CA ASP A 159 22.07 -3.16 14.34
C ASP A 159 23.45 -3.86 14.26
N ALA A 160 24.51 -3.18 14.69
CA ALA A 160 25.87 -3.73 14.70
C ALA A 160 26.05 -4.98 15.60
N ALA A 161 25.14 -5.21 16.56
CA ALA A 161 25.14 -6.35 17.45
C ALA A 161 24.22 -7.49 16.96
N GLY A 162 23.51 -7.30 15.84
CA GLY A 162 22.57 -8.27 15.27
C GLY A 162 21.15 -8.20 15.86
N HIS A 163 20.80 -7.15 16.60
CA HIS A 163 19.43 -6.98 17.08
C HIS A 163 18.52 -6.50 15.94
N PRO A 164 17.32 -7.07 15.76
CA PRO A 164 16.35 -6.59 14.78
C PRO A 164 15.91 -5.14 15.07
N VAL A 165 15.95 -4.30 14.03
CA VAL A 165 15.54 -2.89 14.08
C VAL A 165 14.23 -2.67 13.33
N LEU A 166 14.15 -3.18 12.10
CA LEU A 166 12.94 -3.12 11.26
C LEU A 166 12.89 -4.34 10.33
N GLN A 167 11.71 -4.91 10.13
CA GLN A 167 11.51 -6.02 9.20
C GLN A 167 10.26 -5.82 8.35
N GLU A 168 10.37 -6.09 7.05
CA GLU A 168 9.22 -6.18 6.16
C GLU A 168 8.36 -7.42 6.44
N ARG A 169 7.07 -7.35 6.11
CA ARG A 169 6.16 -8.50 6.32
C ARG A 169 6.70 -9.78 5.66
N ALA A 170 6.67 -10.89 6.40
CA ALA A 170 7.04 -12.21 5.91
C ALA A 170 6.25 -12.57 4.63
N GLY A 171 6.94 -13.12 3.63
CA GLY A 171 6.40 -13.34 2.28
C GLY A 171 6.56 -12.14 1.32
N GLY A 172 6.90 -10.96 1.84
CA GLY A 172 7.06 -9.72 1.08
C GLY A 172 6.11 -8.63 1.57
N GLY A 173 6.66 -7.43 1.85
CA GLY A 173 5.87 -6.27 2.25
C GLY A 173 5.43 -5.37 1.10
N LYS A 174 5.83 -5.67 -0.15
CA LYS A 174 5.70 -4.78 -1.31
C LYS A 174 4.54 -5.19 -2.21
N THR A 175 3.77 -4.21 -2.68
CA THR A 175 2.73 -4.43 -3.71
C THR A 175 2.72 -3.26 -4.69
N PHE A 176 2.65 -3.59 -5.98
CA PHE A 176 2.56 -2.64 -7.08
C PHE A 176 1.29 -2.89 -7.89
N VAL A 177 0.33 -1.97 -7.86
CA VAL A 177 -0.90 -2.06 -8.67
C VAL A 177 -0.81 -1.06 -9.82
N PRO A 178 -0.86 -1.48 -11.09
CA PRO A 178 -0.87 -0.57 -12.23
C PRO A 178 -1.99 0.46 -12.12
N THR A 179 -1.70 1.72 -12.41
CA THR A 179 -2.69 2.80 -12.42
C THR A 179 -2.33 3.85 -13.48
N VAL A 180 -3.25 4.76 -13.79
CA VAL A 180 -3.07 5.84 -14.76
C VAL A 180 -3.42 7.17 -14.10
N ALA A 181 -2.56 8.17 -14.26
CA ALA A 181 -2.82 9.57 -13.90
C ALA A 181 -2.33 10.44 -15.06
N ASP A 182 -3.07 11.49 -15.42
CA ASP A 182 -2.77 12.39 -16.54
C ASP A 182 -2.43 11.67 -17.87
N GLY A 183 -3.11 10.54 -18.13
CA GLY A 183 -2.86 9.68 -19.29
C GLY A 183 -1.52 8.93 -19.28
N GLN A 184 -0.76 8.96 -18.17
CA GLN A 184 0.54 8.33 -18.02
C GLN A 184 0.48 7.09 -17.11
N PRO A 185 1.24 6.01 -17.40
CA PRO A 185 1.24 4.80 -16.59
C PRO A 185 2.09 4.92 -15.33
N PHE A 186 1.48 4.64 -14.18
CA PHE A 186 2.06 4.64 -12.83
C PHE A 186 1.77 3.32 -12.10
N TYR A 187 2.23 3.25 -10.85
CA TYR A 187 1.84 2.19 -9.93
C TYR A 187 1.38 2.84 -8.62
N GLN A 188 0.24 2.39 -8.09
CA GLN A 188 -0.06 2.54 -6.68
C GLN A 188 0.87 1.57 -5.93
N ILE A 189 1.53 2.07 -4.89
CA ILE A 189 2.59 1.33 -4.18
C ILE A 189 2.19 1.20 -2.72
N LYS A 190 2.30 -0.03 -2.19
CA LYS A 190 2.15 -0.32 -0.77
C LYS A 190 3.42 -0.98 -0.24
N GLN A 191 3.88 -0.53 0.92
CA GLN A 191 4.96 -1.15 1.68
C GLN A 191 4.46 -1.42 3.10
N VAL A 192 4.65 -2.65 3.59
CA VAL A 192 4.22 -3.08 4.92
C VAL A 192 5.42 -3.60 5.71
N PHE A 193 5.56 -3.10 6.93
CA PHE A 193 6.54 -3.56 7.92
C PHE A 193 5.83 -4.26 9.08
N GLN A 194 6.58 -5.08 9.81
CA GLN A 194 6.17 -5.51 11.14
C GLN A 194 6.38 -4.36 12.14
N SER A 195 5.39 -4.15 13.00
CA SER A 195 5.41 -3.12 14.05
C SER A 195 4.95 -3.77 15.37
N PRO A 196 5.82 -3.90 16.39
CA PRO A 196 5.46 -4.54 17.65
C PRO A 196 4.43 -3.71 18.44
N THR A 197 3.80 -4.33 19.44
CA THR A 197 2.70 -3.72 20.21
C THR A 197 3.12 -2.52 21.05
N ASP A 198 4.41 -2.39 21.36
CA ASP A 198 5.03 -1.35 22.18
C ASP A 198 5.81 -0.28 21.37
N GLU A 199 5.65 -0.27 20.04
CA GLU A 199 6.25 0.75 19.18
C GLU A 199 5.39 2.02 19.08
N GLY A 200 6.01 3.18 19.29
CA GLY A 200 5.42 4.49 19.01
C GLY A 200 5.91 5.02 17.68
N LEU A 201 5.02 5.64 16.89
CA LEU A 201 5.30 6.19 15.56
C LEU A 201 5.01 7.69 15.55
N TYR A 202 5.97 8.49 15.08
CA TYR A 202 5.99 9.94 15.20
C TYR A 202 6.51 10.62 13.91
N GLY A 203 6.44 11.95 13.84
CA GLY A 203 6.89 12.73 12.69
C GLY A 203 5.73 13.00 11.73
N LEU A 204 5.92 12.65 10.46
CA LEU A 204 4.92 12.71 9.36
C LEU A 204 4.45 14.11 8.93
N GLY A 205 4.62 15.14 9.77
CA GLY A 205 4.36 16.53 9.39
C GLY A 205 3.72 17.34 10.50
N GLN A 206 2.89 18.30 10.09
CA GLN A 206 2.01 19.08 10.95
C GLN A 206 0.57 18.74 10.58
N HIS A 207 -0.13 18.01 11.44
CA HIS A 207 -1.50 17.55 11.21
C HIS A 207 -2.46 18.01 12.30
N GLN A 208 -3.71 18.31 11.95
CA GLN A 208 -4.67 18.96 12.87
C GLN A 208 -5.44 18.00 13.79
N ASN A 209 -5.29 16.68 13.62
CA ASN A 209 -6.10 15.66 14.32
C ASN A 209 -5.70 15.43 15.80
N GLY A 210 -4.79 16.24 16.37
CA GLY A 210 -4.30 16.10 17.75
C GLY A 210 -3.52 14.82 18.05
N THR A 211 -3.18 14.03 17.03
CA THR A 211 -2.51 12.73 17.17
C THR A 211 -1.01 12.92 17.35
N MET A 212 -0.48 12.49 18.51
CA MET A 212 0.97 12.48 18.78
C MET A 212 1.63 11.16 18.37
N ASN A 213 0.99 10.02 18.68
CA ASN A 213 1.49 8.69 18.33
C ASN A 213 0.57 8.06 17.26
N TYR A 214 1.11 7.86 16.06
CA TYR A 214 0.38 7.31 14.92
C TYR A 214 0.21 5.78 14.97
N ARG A 215 0.65 5.10 16.03
CA ARG A 215 0.51 3.64 16.15
C ARG A 215 -0.97 3.23 16.15
N GLY A 216 -1.39 2.52 15.10
CA GLY A 216 -2.77 2.08 14.92
C GLY A 216 -3.73 3.19 14.48
N GLN A 217 -3.22 4.37 14.14
CA GLN A 217 -3.96 5.46 13.53
C GLN A 217 -3.77 5.46 12.01
N GLN A 218 -4.50 6.33 11.33
CA GLN A 218 -4.32 6.65 9.92
C GLN A 218 -3.97 8.13 9.81
N VAL A 219 -3.05 8.47 8.92
CA VAL A 219 -2.80 9.85 8.48
C VAL A 219 -2.60 9.87 6.97
N GLU A 220 -3.18 10.87 6.32
CA GLU A 220 -2.99 11.13 4.90
C GLU A 220 -1.97 12.25 4.72
N LEU A 221 -0.92 11.96 3.95
CA LEU A 221 0.13 12.89 3.60
C LEU A 221 -0.27 13.66 2.34
N ALA A 222 -1.10 14.67 2.53
CA ALA A 222 -1.46 15.68 1.53
C ALA A 222 -0.96 17.06 1.98
N GLN A 223 -0.98 18.05 1.08
CA GLN A 223 -0.71 19.45 1.44
C GLN A 223 -2.03 20.22 1.43
N ASN A 224 -2.39 20.86 2.53
CA ASN A 224 -3.59 21.69 2.64
C ASN A 224 -3.32 22.91 3.51
N ASN A 225 -4.24 23.88 3.55
CA ASN A 225 -4.14 24.95 4.53
C ASN A 225 -4.18 24.35 5.96
N THR A 226 -3.26 24.78 6.82
CA THR A 226 -3.00 24.26 8.18
C THR A 226 -2.44 22.82 8.29
N ASP A 227 -2.43 22.03 7.22
CA ASP A 227 -1.95 20.63 7.23
C ASP A 227 -0.76 20.45 6.26
N VAL A 228 0.40 20.09 6.81
CA VAL A 228 1.69 20.07 6.09
C VAL A 228 2.31 18.69 6.20
N ALA A 229 2.19 17.89 5.14
CA ALA A 229 2.82 16.58 5.09
C ALA A 229 4.34 16.66 4.88
N VAL A 230 5.09 15.94 5.73
CA VAL A 230 6.53 15.70 5.60
C VAL A 230 6.75 14.19 5.74
N PRO A 231 7.05 13.44 4.66
CA PRO A 231 7.02 11.97 4.64
C PRO A 231 8.23 11.32 5.34
N PHE A 232 8.51 11.74 6.57
CA PHE A 232 9.55 11.25 7.45
C PHE A 232 8.94 10.73 8.75
N LEU A 233 8.94 9.41 8.90
CA LEU A 233 8.48 8.71 10.10
C LEU A 233 9.65 8.45 11.05
N VAL A 234 9.42 8.56 12.36
CA VAL A 234 10.36 8.19 13.42
C VAL A 234 9.69 7.19 14.35
N SER A 235 10.41 6.12 14.71
CA SER A 235 9.95 5.07 15.63
C SER A 235 10.66 5.15 16.99
N SER A 236 9.95 4.80 18.06
CA SER A 236 10.54 4.58 19.39
C SER A 236 11.58 3.44 19.41
N LYS A 237 11.56 2.55 18.40
CA LYS A 237 12.55 1.48 18.18
C LYS A 237 13.84 1.95 17.49
N GLN A 238 14.12 3.25 17.53
CA GLN A 238 15.37 3.86 17.07
C GLN A 238 15.65 3.72 15.56
N TYR A 239 14.61 3.84 14.74
CA TYR A 239 14.74 4.03 13.31
C TYR A 239 13.79 5.11 12.81
N GLY A 240 13.98 5.51 11.55
CA GLY A 240 13.08 6.36 10.81
C GLY A 240 13.05 5.97 9.33
N ILE A 241 12.00 6.39 8.65
CA ILE A 241 11.76 6.07 7.23
C ILE A 241 11.48 7.38 6.50
N LEU A 242 12.29 7.66 5.47
CA LEU A 242 12.02 8.73 4.50
C LEU A 242 11.34 8.10 3.28
N TRP A 243 10.07 8.41 3.09
CA TRP A 243 9.29 7.95 1.94
C TRP A 243 9.42 8.98 0.79
N ASP A 244 10.38 8.77 -0.11
CA ASP A 244 10.67 9.60 -1.29
C ASP A 244 9.65 9.37 -2.40
N ASN A 245 8.46 9.90 -2.14
CA ASN A 245 7.28 9.91 -3.00
C ASN A 245 6.60 11.28 -2.85
N TYR A 246 6.13 11.87 -3.96
CA TYR A 246 5.51 13.21 -3.97
C TYR A 246 4.00 13.16 -4.27
N SER A 247 3.41 11.97 -4.27
CA SER A 247 1.95 11.77 -4.39
C SER A 247 1.33 11.59 -3.00
N ILE A 248 0.02 11.84 -2.90
CA ILE A 248 -0.74 11.62 -1.67
C ILE A 248 -0.47 10.19 -1.15
N THR A 249 -0.05 10.11 0.11
CA THR A 249 0.40 8.85 0.73
C THR A 249 -0.36 8.61 2.03
N LYS A 250 -0.98 7.44 2.20
CA LYS A 250 -1.58 7.03 3.48
C LYS A 250 -0.56 6.29 4.33
N VAL A 251 -0.44 6.65 5.61
CA VAL A 251 0.45 6.00 6.59
C VAL A 251 -0.37 5.46 7.76
N GLY A 252 -0.02 4.25 8.21
CA GLY A 252 -0.73 3.54 9.28
C GLY A 252 -1.77 2.57 8.72
N ASP A 253 -3.03 2.69 9.15
CA ASP A 253 -4.12 2.05 8.42
C ASP A 253 -4.25 2.70 7.02
N THR A 254 -4.50 1.88 6.02
CA THR A 254 -4.61 2.32 4.61
C THR A 254 -5.94 1.95 3.99
N ARG A 255 -6.94 1.65 4.82
CA ARG A 255 -8.33 1.51 4.36
C ARG A 255 -8.88 2.88 3.97
N ASP A 256 -9.88 2.88 3.10
CA ASP A 256 -10.63 4.09 2.82
C ASP A 256 -11.62 4.35 3.97
N TYR A 257 -11.94 5.62 4.21
CA TYR A 257 -12.96 5.98 5.18
C TYR A 257 -14.33 5.60 4.62
N GLU A 258 -15.07 4.81 5.37
CA GLU A 258 -16.42 4.39 5.01
C GLU A 258 -17.46 5.39 5.54
N PRO A 259 -18.54 5.68 4.80
CA PRO A 259 -19.61 6.55 5.29
C PRO A 259 -20.33 5.91 6.48
N LEU A 260 -20.91 6.75 7.35
CA LEU A 260 -21.66 6.31 8.54
C LEU A 260 -22.82 5.35 8.22
N SER A 261 -23.34 5.34 6.98
CA SER A 261 -24.34 4.37 6.48
C SER A 261 -23.88 2.91 6.51
N THR A 262 -22.58 2.64 6.70
CA THR A 262 -22.08 1.27 6.96
C THR A 262 -22.40 0.77 8.37
N LEU A 263 -22.72 1.68 9.29
CA LEU A 263 -23.22 1.37 10.63
C LEU A 263 -24.75 1.34 10.65
N LYS A 264 -25.35 0.74 11.69
CA LYS A 264 -26.80 0.77 11.88
C LYS A 264 -27.24 2.14 12.40
N LEU A 265 -27.77 2.96 11.49
CA LEU A 265 -28.31 4.29 11.80
C LEU A 265 -29.74 4.23 12.35
N TYR A 266 -30.10 5.22 13.17
CA TYR A 266 -31.43 5.38 13.75
C TYR A 266 -31.85 6.86 13.70
N ALA A 267 -33.11 7.10 13.31
CA ALA A 267 -33.72 8.41 13.28
C ALA A 267 -33.95 8.96 14.69
N LYS A 268 -34.25 10.25 14.81
CA LYS A 268 -34.64 10.89 16.08
C LYS A 268 -35.86 10.21 16.74
N THR A 269 -36.72 9.57 15.95
CA THR A 269 -37.89 8.79 16.38
C THR A 269 -37.59 7.33 16.74
N GLY A 270 -36.36 6.85 16.53
CA GLY A 270 -35.95 5.47 16.75
C GLY A 270 -36.15 4.53 15.54
N GLU A 271 -36.67 5.03 14.41
CA GLU A 271 -36.77 4.27 13.16
C GLU A 271 -35.37 3.93 12.61
N PRO A 272 -35.08 2.66 12.24
CA PRO A 272 -33.77 2.29 11.71
C PRO A 272 -33.62 2.66 10.22
N GLY A 273 -32.43 3.12 9.82
CA GLY A 273 -32.02 3.26 8.41
C GLY A 273 -31.32 4.58 8.04
N TRP A 274 -31.54 5.65 8.81
CA TRP A 274 -30.98 6.98 8.57
C TRP A 274 -30.82 7.77 9.87
N LEU A 275 -30.06 8.86 9.84
CA LEU A 275 -30.09 9.91 10.87
C LEU A 275 -31.12 10.98 10.47
N THR A 276 -31.57 11.80 11.43
CA THR A 276 -32.47 12.92 11.14
C THR A 276 -31.69 14.23 11.02
N ALA A 277 -31.54 14.75 9.80
CA ALA A 277 -30.96 16.08 9.59
C ALA A 277 -32.07 17.15 9.75
N THR A 278 -31.84 18.14 10.61
CA THR A 278 -32.77 19.26 10.85
C THR A 278 -32.04 20.57 10.56
N TYR A 279 -32.61 21.39 9.67
CA TYR A 279 -32.07 22.66 9.21
C TYR A 279 -32.95 23.79 9.74
N VAL A 280 -32.35 24.75 10.44
CA VAL A 280 -33.06 25.84 11.13
C VAL A 280 -32.62 27.22 10.64
N SER A 281 -33.50 28.20 10.78
CA SER A 281 -33.22 29.60 10.43
C SER A 281 -32.20 30.23 11.38
N LYS A 282 -31.11 30.78 10.83
CA LYS A 282 -30.12 31.54 11.62
C LYS A 282 -30.73 32.78 12.28
N LYS A 283 -31.80 33.34 11.70
CA LYS A 283 -32.52 34.51 12.25
C LYS A 283 -33.51 34.11 13.35
N ASN A 284 -34.05 32.90 13.30
CA ASN A 284 -34.99 32.36 14.27
C ASN A 284 -34.73 30.86 14.49
N PRO A 285 -33.89 30.46 15.47
CA PRO A 285 -33.51 29.06 15.65
C PRO A 285 -34.68 28.08 15.94
N ASN A 286 -35.86 28.59 16.26
CA ASN A 286 -37.09 27.79 16.45
C ASN A 286 -37.82 27.49 15.12
N GLU A 287 -37.45 28.16 14.03
CA GLU A 287 -38.02 27.97 12.69
C GLU A 287 -37.24 26.85 11.96
N VAL A 288 -37.88 25.69 11.80
CA VAL A 288 -37.35 24.58 11.00
C VAL A 288 -37.63 24.83 9.53
N ILE A 289 -36.57 24.99 8.74
CA ILE A 289 -36.62 25.18 7.28
C ILE A 289 -36.83 23.83 6.59
N ALA A 290 -36.15 22.78 7.08
CA ALA A 290 -36.30 21.42 6.57
C ALA A 290 -35.95 20.39 7.65
N ALA A 291 -36.62 19.25 7.62
CA ALA A 291 -36.23 18.05 8.35
C ALA A 291 -36.33 16.84 7.41
N ARG A 292 -35.28 16.02 7.31
CA ARG A 292 -35.24 14.90 6.36
C ARG A 292 -34.40 13.71 6.86
N PRO A 293 -34.63 12.49 6.35
CA PRO A 293 -33.69 11.39 6.50
C PRO A 293 -32.35 11.74 5.85
N GLU A 294 -31.26 11.38 6.52
CA GLU A 294 -29.89 11.53 6.04
C GLU A 294 -29.08 10.29 6.37
N SER A 295 -28.65 9.53 5.35
CA SER A 295 -27.84 8.32 5.54
C SER A 295 -26.34 8.59 5.33
N VAL A 296 -25.97 9.63 4.59
CA VAL A 296 -24.58 9.98 4.29
C VAL A 296 -24.33 11.43 4.68
N ILE A 297 -23.65 11.63 5.81
CA ILE A 297 -23.16 12.96 6.21
C ILE A 297 -21.81 13.17 5.53
N ASN A 298 -21.84 13.60 4.27
CA ASN A 298 -20.66 14.04 3.52
C ASN A 298 -20.98 15.34 2.78
N TYR A 299 -20.38 16.43 3.26
CA TYR A 299 -20.52 17.80 2.76
C TYR A 299 -19.13 18.46 2.79
N GLU A 300 -18.12 17.73 2.33
CA GLU A 300 -16.71 18.12 2.42
C GLU A 300 -16.31 19.13 1.35
N TYR A 301 -16.95 19.08 0.16
CA TYR A 301 -16.54 19.87 -1.01
C TYR A 301 -17.65 20.79 -1.53
N ILE A 302 -17.28 21.74 -2.40
CA ILE A 302 -18.23 22.71 -2.99
C ILE A 302 -19.25 21.99 -3.88
N GLU A 303 -18.84 20.90 -4.52
CA GLU A 303 -19.66 20.04 -5.37
C GLU A 303 -20.77 19.31 -4.60
N ASP A 304 -20.67 19.22 -3.27
CA ASP A 304 -21.67 18.59 -2.40
C ASP A 304 -22.80 19.54 -1.99
N GLN A 305 -22.68 20.84 -2.27
CA GLN A 305 -23.75 21.81 -1.98
C GLN A 305 -25.07 21.47 -2.69
N LYS A 306 -25.01 20.76 -3.84
CA LYS A 306 -26.18 20.23 -4.55
C LYS A 306 -27.02 19.24 -3.72
N ASN A 307 -26.42 18.65 -2.68
CA ASN A 307 -27.08 17.68 -1.80
C ASN A 307 -27.91 18.37 -0.71
N PHE A 308 -27.74 19.68 -0.47
CA PHE A 308 -28.52 20.40 0.54
C PHE A 308 -30.03 20.46 0.21
N PRO A 309 -30.89 20.65 1.22
CA PRO A 309 -32.32 20.87 0.99
C PRO A 309 -32.60 22.02 0.00
N VAL A 310 -33.54 21.78 -0.91
CA VAL A 310 -33.94 22.75 -1.94
C VAL A 310 -34.36 24.07 -1.29
N GLY A 311 -33.75 25.18 -1.72
CA GLY A 311 -34.01 26.52 -1.20
C GLY A 311 -33.00 27.02 -0.17
N LEU A 312 -32.15 26.14 0.40
CA LEU A 312 -30.99 26.59 1.18
C LEU A 312 -29.86 27.02 0.25
N LYS A 313 -29.38 28.24 0.45
CA LYS A 313 -28.11 28.75 -0.10
C LYS A 313 -27.21 29.12 1.09
N LEU A 314 -25.95 28.69 1.03
CA LEU A 314 -24.90 29.13 1.95
C LEU A 314 -24.37 30.51 1.56
#